data_AF-A0A6L8EX10-F1
#
_entry.id   AF-A0A6L8EX10-F1
#
_cell.length_a   1.000
_cell.length_b   1.000
_cell.length_c   1.000
_cell.angle_alpha   90.00
_cell.angle_beta   90.00
_cell.angle_gamma   90.00
#
_symmetry.space_group_name_H-M   'P 1'
#
loop_
_entity.id
_entity.type
_entity.pdbx_description
1 polymer ?
#
loop_
_entity_poly.entity_id
_entity_poly.type
_entity_poly.pdbx_seq_one_letter_code
_entity_poly.pdbx_strand_id
1 'polypeptide(L)'
;MPDNNSVKGEISVTGEWTIERVKKLLPQESRQYHEVHFSEYRRNLFYTRVAEIQNLIETKGWQLRRPKLNKVICSFFLTDKGATQVRRPFGILLQPFLPHARLTGRNGEKIQDRSLTSNLPRIFVSITEKEARQLERQYGCKFWCIDRNWIYYDIPDDVRDLHPVLEFAYHKHRWNGQ
;
A
#
# COMPACT_ATOMS: atom_id res chain seq x y z
N MET A 1 12.48 42.50 -20.87
CA MET A 1 12.41 41.06 -20.58
C MET A 1 11.68 40.91 -19.26
N PRO A 2 10.48 40.30 -19.21
CA PRO A 2 9.82 40.05 -17.93
C PRO A 2 10.12 38.64 -17.42
N ASP A 3 10.29 38.57 -16.11
CA ASP A 3 10.68 37.41 -15.32
C ASP A 3 9.70 36.23 -15.43
N ASN A 4 10.23 35.07 -15.78
CA ASN A 4 9.55 33.77 -15.76
C ASN A 4 9.42 33.28 -14.30
N ASN A 5 8.49 33.84 -13.54
CA ASN A 5 7.96 33.19 -12.35
C ASN A 5 7.06 32.03 -12.76
N SER A 6 7.66 30.88 -13.04
CA SER A 6 6.99 29.60 -13.19
C SER A 6 6.42 29.19 -11.83
N VAL A 7 5.22 29.68 -11.55
CA VAL A 7 4.34 29.16 -10.50
C VAL A 7 4.05 27.70 -10.89
N LYS A 8 4.79 26.75 -10.29
CA LYS A 8 4.39 25.35 -10.24
C LYS A 8 3.09 25.31 -9.45
N GLY A 9 1.97 25.48 -10.15
CA GLY A 9 0.65 25.24 -9.61
C GLY A 9 0.60 23.81 -9.12
N GLU A 10 0.65 23.64 -7.79
CA GLU A 10 0.17 22.41 -7.19
C GLU A 10 -1.30 22.31 -7.59
N ILE A 11 -1.58 21.42 -8.54
CA ILE A 11 -2.95 21.11 -8.89
C ILE A 11 -3.59 20.53 -7.62
N SER A 12 -4.39 21.37 -6.98
CA SER A 12 -5.43 21.02 -6.03
C SER A 12 -6.44 20.16 -6.79
N VAL A 13 -6.16 18.86 -6.89
CA VAL A 13 -7.09 17.91 -7.50
C VAL A 13 -8.01 17.45 -6.37
N THR A 14 -9.06 18.20 -6.12
CA THR A 14 -10.20 17.79 -5.29
C THR A 14 -11.10 16.89 -6.15
N GLY A 15 -11.37 15.67 -5.68
CA GLY A 15 -12.19 14.69 -6.41
C GLY A 15 -11.79 13.26 -6.05
N GLU A 16 -12.70 12.31 -6.26
CA GLU A 16 -12.48 10.89 -6.01
C GLU A 16 -11.27 10.36 -6.80
N TRP A 17 -10.50 9.46 -6.19
CA TRP A 17 -9.43 8.75 -6.85
C TRP A 17 -9.98 7.67 -7.76
N THR A 18 -9.50 7.68 -9.01
CA THR A 18 -9.82 6.68 -10.03
C THR A 18 -8.56 5.96 -10.50
N ILE A 19 -8.73 4.85 -11.21
CA ILE A 19 -7.63 4.11 -11.86
C ILE A 19 -6.82 5.03 -12.78
N GLU A 20 -7.47 5.89 -13.56
CA GLU A 20 -6.85 6.82 -14.50
C GLU A 20 -5.99 7.84 -13.77
N ARG A 21 -6.47 8.34 -12.63
CA ARG A 21 -5.72 9.27 -11.79
C ARG A 21 -4.48 8.60 -11.20
N VAL A 22 -4.59 7.36 -10.73
CA VAL A 22 -3.44 6.58 -10.25
C VAL A 22 -2.44 6.35 -11.39
N LYS A 23 -2.89 5.95 -12.58
CA LYS A 23 -2.05 5.76 -13.77
C LYS A 23 -1.29 7.04 -14.14
N LYS A 24 -1.91 8.22 -14.02
CA LYS A 24 -1.27 9.52 -14.30
C LYS A 24 -0.14 9.88 -13.33
N LEU A 25 -0.08 9.27 -12.14
CA LEU A 25 1.03 9.47 -11.20
C LEU A 25 2.29 8.69 -11.58
N LEU A 26 2.17 7.66 -12.42
CA LEU A 26 3.30 6.84 -12.81
C LEU A 26 4.13 7.52 -13.90
N PRO A 27 5.46 7.63 -13.72
CA PRO A 27 6.37 7.94 -14.81
C PRO A 27 6.15 6.98 -15.98
N GLN A 28 6.37 7.46 -17.21
CA GLN A 28 6.17 6.66 -18.43
C GLN A 28 6.92 5.33 -18.39
N GLU A 29 8.17 5.34 -17.92
CA GLU A 29 8.99 4.13 -17.77
C GLU A 29 8.33 3.08 -16.86
N SER A 30 7.74 3.50 -15.75
CA SER A 30 7.02 2.59 -14.84
C SER A 30 5.74 2.06 -15.47
N ARG A 31 5.02 2.88 -16.26
CA ARG A 31 3.82 2.43 -17.00
C ARG A 31 4.18 1.36 -18.03
N GLN A 32 5.23 1.58 -18.81
CA GLN A 32 5.76 0.62 -19.77
C GLN A 32 6.23 -0.67 -19.07
N TYR A 33 6.95 -0.55 -17.96
CA TYR A 33 7.34 -1.71 -17.15
C TYR A 33 6.11 -2.51 -16.72
N HIS A 34 5.05 -1.85 -16.25
CA HIS A 34 3.83 -2.54 -15.86
C HIS A 34 3.22 -3.29 -17.07
N GLU A 35 3.08 -2.63 -18.22
CA GLU A 35 2.53 -3.20 -19.45
C GLU A 35 3.28 -4.44 -19.94
N VAL A 36 4.61 -4.43 -19.86
CA VAL A 36 5.47 -5.53 -20.30
C VAL A 36 5.45 -6.71 -19.33
N HIS A 37 5.41 -6.46 -18.02
CA HIS A 37 5.65 -7.49 -17.01
C HIS A 37 4.39 -8.02 -16.32
N PHE A 38 3.25 -7.36 -16.45
CA PHE A 38 2.03 -7.72 -15.72
C PHE A 38 0.79 -7.76 -16.61
N SER A 39 -0.06 -8.76 -16.39
CA SER A 39 -1.37 -8.85 -17.05
C SER A 39 -2.22 -7.61 -16.77
N GLU A 40 -3.09 -7.26 -17.70
CA GLU A 40 -4.01 -6.15 -17.54
C GLU A 40 -4.87 -6.29 -16.28
N TYR A 41 -5.43 -7.48 -16.04
CA TYR A 41 -6.20 -7.79 -14.84
C TYR A 41 -5.43 -7.44 -13.56
N ARG A 42 -4.17 -7.89 -13.45
CA ARG A 42 -3.31 -7.62 -12.29
C ARG A 42 -3.07 -6.13 -12.09
N ARG A 43 -2.77 -5.42 -13.17
CA ARG A 43 -2.52 -3.98 -13.15
C ARG A 43 -3.76 -3.21 -12.72
N ASN A 44 -4.91 -3.54 -13.29
CA ASN A 44 -6.16 -2.88 -12.96
C ASN A 44 -6.54 -3.14 -11.49
N LEU A 45 -6.44 -4.38 -10.99
CA LEU A 45 -6.65 -4.68 -9.58
C LEU A 45 -5.75 -3.84 -8.66
N PHE A 46 -4.46 -3.74 -9.00
CA PHE A 46 -3.52 -2.89 -8.26
C PHE A 46 -3.92 -1.42 -8.27
N TYR A 47 -4.23 -0.83 -9.42
CA TYR A 47 -4.61 0.57 -9.52
C TYR A 47 -5.93 0.87 -8.82
N THR A 48 -6.92 -0.03 -8.93
CA THR A 48 -8.20 0.08 -8.22
C THR A 48 -7.97 0.16 -6.72
N ARG A 49 -7.19 -0.77 -6.14
CA ARG A 49 -6.95 -0.75 -4.70
C ARG A 49 -6.12 0.46 -4.25
N VAL A 50 -5.18 0.95 -5.06
CA VAL A 50 -4.49 2.21 -4.73
C VAL A 50 -5.48 3.37 -4.65
N ALA A 51 -6.41 3.46 -5.60
CA ALA A 51 -7.42 4.51 -5.62
C ALA A 51 -8.36 4.40 -4.39
N GLU A 52 -8.86 3.20 -4.10
CA GLU A 52 -9.77 2.99 -2.96
C GLU A 52 -9.11 3.26 -1.61
N ILE A 53 -7.87 2.79 -1.39
CA ILE A 53 -7.13 3.11 -0.15
C ILE A 53 -6.93 4.62 -0.05
N GLN A 54 -6.63 5.31 -1.15
CA GLN A 54 -6.46 6.76 -1.12
C GLN A 54 -7.79 7.49 -0.84
N ASN A 55 -8.92 7.02 -1.38
CA ASN A 55 -10.24 7.54 -1.04
C ASN A 55 -10.58 7.31 0.45
N LEU A 56 -10.22 6.14 0.99
CA LEU A 56 -10.37 5.83 2.41
C LEU A 56 -9.53 6.77 3.28
N ILE A 57 -8.26 7.01 2.92
CA ILE A 57 -7.35 7.95 3.60
C ILE A 57 -7.98 9.34 3.66
N GLU A 58 -8.51 9.84 2.54
CA GLU A 58 -9.13 11.16 2.46
C GLU A 58 -10.42 11.23 3.28
N THR A 59 -11.27 10.20 3.17
CA THR A 59 -12.52 10.09 3.94
C THR A 59 -12.27 10.07 5.45
N LYS A 60 -11.18 9.42 5.89
CA LYS A 60 -10.80 9.32 7.30
C LYS A 60 -9.97 10.49 7.80
N GLY A 61 -9.58 11.42 6.92
CA GLY A 61 -8.71 12.55 7.27
C GLY A 61 -7.31 12.14 7.74
N TRP A 62 -6.82 10.97 7.30
CA TRP A 62 -5.48 10.49 7.67
C TRP A 62 -4.40 11.33 6.99
N GLN A 63 -3.46 11.82 7.80
CA GLN A 63 -2.33 12.65 7.37
C GLN A 63 -1.22 11.80 6.75
N LEU A 64 -1.46 11.36 5.52
CA LEU A 64 -0.51 10.62 4.69
C LEU A 64 -0.18 11.42 3.43
N ARG A 65 1.06 11.32 2.97
CA ARG A 65 1.48 11.82 1.66
C ARG A 65 0.69 11.12 0.57
N ARG A 66 0.53 11.82 -0.56
CA ARG A 66 0.03 11.22 -1.81
C ARG A 66 0.74 9.90 -2.11
N PRO A 67 0.05 8.92 -2.72
CA PRO A 67 0.59 7.60 -2.98
C PRO A 67 1.88 7.71 -3.78
N LYS A 68 2.94 7.06 -3.31
CA LYS A 68 4.22 6.99 -4.00
C LYS A 68 4.31 5.66 -4.75
N LEU A 69 4.14 5.71 -6.06
CA LEU A 69 4.23 4.55 -6.93
C LEU A 69 5.63 4.40 -7.52
N ASN A 70 6.10 3.17 -7.61
CA ASN A 70 7.23 2.77 -8.45
C ASN A 70 6.86 1.54 -9.29
N LYS A 71 7.84 0.92 -9.95
CA LYS A 71 7.67 -0.24 -10.85
C LYS A 71 6.98 -1.47 -10.21
N VAL A 72 7.02 -1.61 -8.89
CA VAL A 72 6.62 -2.83 -8.19
C VAL A 72 5.75 -2.60 -6.96
N ILE A 73 5.67 -1.37 -6.44
CA ILE A 73 4.99 -1.07 -5.18
C ILE A 73 4.35 0.32 -5.21
N CYS A 74 3.21 0.46 -4.53
CA CYS A 74 2.66 1.73 -4.08
C CYS A 74 2.80 1.80 -2.56
N SER A 75 3.29 2.92 -2.03
CA SER A 75 3.47 3.12 -0.59
C SER A 75 2.79 4.40 -0.13
N PHE A 76 2.15 4.35 1.04
CA PHE A 76 1.58 5.50 1.72
C PHE A 76 2.49 5.86 2.89
N PHE A 77 2.92 7.12 2.97
CA PHE A 77 3.89 7.57 3.96
C PHE A 77 3.28 8.63 4.85
N LEU A 78 3.60 8.63 6.14
CA LEU A 78 3.24 9.72 7.06
C LEU A 78 3.81 11.06 6.58
N THR A 79 3.04 12.14 6.73
CA THR A 79 3.46 13.51 6.38
C THR A 79 4.49 14.06 7.35
N ASP A 80 4.42 13.63 8.62
CA ASP A 80 5.05 14.32 9.74
C ASP A 80 6.52 13.93 9.95
N LYS A 81 7.33 14.91 10.36
CA LYS A 81 8.73 14.70 10.81
C LYS A 81 8.80 13.96 12.16
N GLY A 82 7.71 13.94 12.93
CA GLY A 82 7.60 13.28 14.23
C GLY A 82 7.20 11.81 14.19
N ALA A 83 6.97 11.22 13.02
CA ALA A 83 6.69 9.78 12.91
C ALA A 83 7.73 8.95 13.69
N THR A 84 7.28 7.81 14.23
CA THR A 84 8.21 6.79 14.75
C THR A 84 9.22 6.41 13.65
N GLN A 85 10.26 5.61 13.96
CA GLN A 85 11.23 5.15 12.95
C GLN A 85 10.56 4.58 11.67
N VAL A 86 9.30 4.13 11.76
CA VAL A 86 8.48 3.65 10.64
C VAL A 86 7.65 4.78 10.03
N ARG A 87 8.06 5.28 8.87
CA ARG A 87 7.31 6.29 8.09
C ARG A 87 6.31 5.72 7.10
N ARG A 88 6.35 4.41 6.84
CA ARG A 88 5.53 3.71 5.85
C ARG A 88 4.61 2.72 6.58
N PRO A 89 3.43 3.13 7.04
CA PRO A 89 2.53 2.25 7.77
C PRO A 89 2.01 1.10 6.89
N PHE A 90 1.75 1.34 5.60
CA PHE A 90 1.25 0.32 4.67
C PHE A 90 1.44 0.70 3.20
N GLY A 91 1.12 -0.23 2.31
CA GLY A 91 1.05 -0.03 0.88
C GLY A 91 0.56 -1.27 0.14
N ILE A 92 0.69 -1.26 -1.18
CA ILE A 92 0.30 -2.36 -2.05
C ILE A 92 1.50 -2.79 -2.88
N LEU A 93 1.78 -4.08 -2.91
CA LEU A 93 2.79 -4.69 -3.75
C LEU A 93 2.15 -5.21 -5.03
N LEU A 94 2.61 -4.70 -6.18
CA LEU A 94 2.24 -5.20 -7.50
C LEU A 94 3.03 -6.46 -7.87
N GLN A 95 4.28 -6.59 -7.43
CA GLN A 95 5.14 -7.72 -7.78
C GLN A 95 4.54 -9.05 -7.31
N PRO A 96 4.52 -10.10 -8.16
CA PRO A 96 4.08 -11.43 -7.75
C PRO A 96 5.08 -12.10 -6.81
N PHE A 97 6.36 -11.77 -6.98
CA PHE A 97 7.46 -12.28 -6.19
C PHE A 97 7.84 -11.31 -5.07
N LEU A 98 8.05 -11.83 -3.86
CA LEU A 98 8.61 -11.08 -2.74
C LEU A 98 10.12 -11.35 -2.70
N PRO A 99 10.98 -10.45 -3.22
CA PRO A 99 12.33 -10.80 -3.66
C PRO A 99 13.33 -11.25 -2.59
N HIS A 100 12.98 -11.25 -1.30
CA HIS A 100 13.92 -11.48 -0.20
C HIS A 100 13.36 -12.25 0.99
N ALA A 101 12.17 -12.83 0.87
CA ALA A 101 11.41 -13.10 2.07
C ALA A 101 11.60 -14.55 2.55
N ARG A 102 12.14 -14.66 3.77
CA ARG A 102 11.90 -15.82 4.64
C ARG A 102 10.42 -15.80 5.02
N LEU A 103 9.55 -16.06 4.04
CA LEU A 103 8.11 -15.97 4.22
C LEU A 103 7.67 -17.08 5.14
N THR A 104 7.06 -16.66 6.23
CA THR A 104 6.36 -17.56 7.12
C THR A 104 4.88 -17.37 6.84
N GLY A 105 4.23 -18.43 6.39
CA GLY A 105 2.78 -18.46 6.26
C GLY A 105 2.12 -18.33 7.62
N ARG A 106 0.83 -18.04 7.59
CA ARG A 106 0.04 -17.79 8.79
C ARG A 106 -0.02 -18.96 9.79
N ASN A 107 0.43 -20.16 9.46
CA ASN A 107 0.48 -21.29 10.41
C ASN A 107 1.92 -21.67 10.79
N GLY A 108 2.91 -20.82 10.46
CA GLY A 108 4.32 -21.06 10.77
C GLY A 108 5.08 -21.83 9.67
N GLU A 109 4.39 -22.24 8.60
CA GLU A 109 4.98 -22.93 7.47
C GLU A 109 5.89 -22.01 6.66
N LYS A 110 7.03 -22.52 6.17
CA LYS A 110 7.86 -21.75 5.24
C LYS A 110 7.23 -21.78 3.86
N ILE A 111 6.96 -20.60 3.30
CA ILE A 111 6.47 -20.49 1.92
C ILE A 111 7.69 -20.49 0.99
N GLN A 112 7.75 -21.46 0.08
CA GLN A 112 8.83 -21.55 -0.90
C GLN A 112 8.64 -20.52 -2.03
N ASP A 113 9.72 -19.88 -2.45
CA ASP A 113 9.75 -18.82 -3.48
C ASP A 113 9.01 -19.16 -4.80
N ARG A 114 8.95 -20.45 -5.18
CA ARG A 114 8.34 -20.89 -6.44
C ARG A 114 6.82 -20.90 -6.43
N SER A 115 6.16 -20.86 -5.27
CA SER A 115 4.68 -20.81 -5.18
C SER A 115 4.11 -19.40 -5.34
N LEU A 116 4.97 -18.39 -5.56
CA LEU A 116 4.59 -16.97 -5.55
C LEU A 116 4.20 -16.41 -6.93
N THR A 117 4.53 -17.11 -8.02
CA THR A 117 4.37 -16.61 -9.40
C THR A 117 2.92 -16.38 -9.84
N SER A 118 1.92 -16.84 -9.08
CA SER A 118 0.49 -16.63 -9.34
C SER A 118 -0.21 -15.70 -8.35
N ASN A 119 0.49 -15.16 -7.35
CA ASN A 119 -0.18 -14.39 -6.28
C ASN A 119 -0.62 -13.03 -6.78
N LEU A 120 -1.89 -12.70 -6.58
CA LEU A 120 -2.45 -11.35 -6.82
C LEU A 120 -1.63 -10.28 -6.08
N PRO A 121 -1.76 -8.98 -6.47
CA PRO A 121 -1.16 -7.91 -5.70
C PRO A 121 -1.56 -8.03 -4.21
N ARG A 122 -0.67 -7.62 -3.31
CA ARG A 122 -0.85 -7.81 -1.85
C ARG A 122 -0.81 -6.48 -1.13
N ILE A 123 -1.64 -6.32 -0.10
CA ILE A 123 -1.49 -5.21 0.83
C ILE A 123 -0.42 -5.61 1.86
N PHE A 124 0.52 -4.74 2.13
CA PHE A 124 1.52 -4.95 3.17
C PHE A 124 1.37 -3.88 4.26
N VAL A 125 1.56 -4.28 5.51
CA VAL A 125 1.30 -3.44 6.68
C VAL A 125 2.44 -3.60 7.69
N SER A 126 2.96 -2.50 8.22
CA SER A 126 4.06 -2.52 9.19
C SER A 126 3.53 -2.75 10.61
N ILE A 127 3.18 -3.98 10.93
CA ILE A 127 2.75 -4.36 12.30
C ILE A 127 3.43 -5.67 12.68
N THR A 128 3.41 -6.01 13.96
CA THR A 128 3.96 -7.29 14.44
C THR A 128 2.98 -8.43 14.19
N GLU A 129 3.46 -9.68 14.18
CA GLU A 129 2.59 -10.86 14.10
C GLU A 129 1.56 -10.87 15.23
N LYS A 130 1.98 -10.57 16.47
CA LYS A 130 1.09 -10.54 17.63
C LYS A 130 -0.10 -9.58 17.41
N GLU A 131 0.17 -8.41 16.82
CA GLU A 131 -0.86 -7.42 16.49
C GLU A 131 -1.77 -7.91 15.37
N ALA A 132 -1.21 -8.48 14.31
CA ALA A 132 -2.00 -9.06 13.23
C ALA A 132 -2.93 -10.19 13.72
N ARG A 133 -2.45 -11.07 14.61
CA ARG A 133 -3.26 -12.12 15.26
C ARG A 133 -4.35 -11.55 16.16
N GLN A 134 -4.10 -10.43 16.82
CA GLN A 134 -5.11 -9.75 17.61
C GLN A 134 -6.21 -9.18 16.70
N LEU A 135 -5.82 -8.47 15.64
CA LEU A 135 -6.75 -7.91 14.67
C LEU A 135 -7.56 -9.00 13.95
N GLU A 136 -6.95 -10.13 13.63
CA GLU A 136 -7.64 -11.30 13.08
C GLU A 136 -8.72 -11.84 14.03
N ARG A 137 -8.42 -11.95 15.34
CA ARG A 137 -9.40 -12.42 16.33
C ARG A 137 -10.53 -11.42 16.58
N GLN A 138 -10.25 -10.12 16.50
CA GLN A 138 -11.22 -9.06 16.78
C GLN A 138 -12.12 -8.74 15.59
N TYR A 139 -11.55 -8.71 14.38
CA TYR A 139 -12.21 -8.19 13.18
C TYR A 139 -12.26 -9.18 12.02
N GLY A 140 -11.70 -10.39 12.17
CA GLY A 140 -11.68 -11.41 11.12
C GLY A 140 -10.68 -11.12 9.99
N CYS A 141 -9.81 -10.11 10.13
CA CYS A 141 -8.83 -9.73 9.11
C CYS A 141 -7.69 -10.77 9.01
N LYS A 142 -7.88 -11.81 8.19
CA LYS A 142 -6.91 -12.88 7.97
C LYS A 142 -5.72 -12.37 7.16
N PHE A 143 -4.51 -12.48 7.71
CA PHE A 143 -3.29 -12.24 6.93
C PHE A 143 -2.85 -13.50 6.19
N TRP A 144 -2.13 -13.31 5.09
CA TRP A 144 -1.60 -14.36 4.24
C TRP A 144 -0.23 -14.83 4.74
N CYS A 145 0.71 -13.92 4.92
CA CYS A 145 2.07 -14.26 5.35
C CYS A 145 2.77 -13.13 6.10
N ILE A 146 3.92 -13.48 6.65
CA ILE A 146 4.80 -12.62 7.43
C ILE A 146 6.16 -12.55 6.72
N ASP A 147 6.68 -11.34 6.57
CA ASP A 147 8.10 -11.05 6.35
C ASP A 147 8.62 -10.22 7.52
N ARG A 148 9.94 -10.11 7.67
CA ARG A 148 10.67 -9.48 8.79
C ARG A 148 9.90 -8.32 9.46
N ASN A 149 9.49 -7.34 8.66
CA ASN A 149 8.86 -6.10 9.15
C ASN A 149 7.44 -5.86 8.62
N TRP A 150 6.86 -6.84 7.92
CA TRP A 150 5.63 -6.66 7.15
C TRP A 150 4.69 -7.85 7.29
N ILE A 151 3.43 -7.55 7.55
CA ILE A 151 2.33 -8.50 7.44
C ILE A 151 1.67 -8.27 6.09
N TYR A 152 1.50 -9.34 5.32
CA TYR A 152 0.85 -9.28 4.01
C TYR A 152 -0.56 -9.82 4.10
N TYR A 153 -1.47 -9.09 3.48
CA TYR A 153 -2.88 -9.42 3.36
C TYR A 153 -3.22 -9.64 1.88
N ASP A 154 -4.14 -10.57 1.66
CA ASP A 154 -4.80 -10.69 0.37
C ASP A 154 -5.58 -9.41 0.10
N ILE A 155 -5.71 -9.06 -1.18
CA ILE A 155 -6.60 -7.97 -1.56
C ILE A 155 -8.04 -8.50 -1.46
N PRO A 156 -8.88 -7.98 -0.54
CA PRO A 156 -10.28 -8.34 -0.48
C PRO A 156 -11.03 -7.78 -1.69
N ASP A 157 -12.25 -8.24 -1.94
CA ASP A 157 -13.14 -7.64 -2.95
C ASP A 157 -13.57 -6.22 -2.55
N ASP A 158 -13.64 -5.94 -1.24
CA ASP A 158 -13.88 -4.63 -0.66
C ASP A 158 -12.75 -4.25 0.30
N VAL A 159 -12.02 -3.16 0.00
CA VAL A 159 -10.88 -2.72 0.84
C VAL A 159 -11.30 -2.35 2.26
N ARG A 160 -12.58 -2.06 2.51
CA ARG A 160 -13.11 -1.76 3.84
C ARG A 160 -12.98 -2.94 4.80
N ASP A 161 -12.87 -4.17 4.30
CA ASP A 161 -12.62 -5.35 5.12
C ASP A 161 -11.24 -5.29 5.83
N LEU A 162 -10.31 -4.52 5.27
CA LEU A 162 -9.00 -4.26 5.88
C LEU A 162 -8.92 -2.90 6.58
N HIS A 163 -10.02 -2.14 6.65
CA HIS A 163 -10.04 -0.84 7.33
C HIS A 163 -9.50 -0.93 8.77
N PRO A 164 -9.89 -1.89 9.63
CA PRO A 164 -9.36 -2.00 10.99
C PRO A 164 -7.83 -2.16 11.04
N VAL A 165 -7.27 -2.90 10.07
CA VAL A 165 -5.83 -3.12 9.96
C VAL A 165 -5.11 -1.85 9.53
N LEU A 166 -5.63 -1.16 8.51
CA LEU A 166 -5.04 0.08 7.98
C LEU A 166 -5.11 1.20 9.03
N GLU A 167 -6.22 1.31 9.74
CA GLU A 167 -6.44 2.27 10.82
C GLU A 167 -5.48 2.02 11.99
N PHE A 168 -5.38 0.77 12.46
CA PHE A 168 -4.43 0.39 13.50
C PHE A 168 -2.99 0.75 13.12
N ALA A 169 -2.57 0.40 11.90
CA ALA A 169 -1.22 0.69 11.43
C ALA A 169 -0.96 2.20 11.31
N TYR A 170 -1.94 2.97 10.83
CA TYR A 170 -1.85 4.43 10.79
C TYR A 170 -1.63 5.02 12.19
N HIS A 171 -2.48 4.67 13.14
CA HIS A 171 -2.42 5.21 14.51
C HIS A 171 -1.18 4.75 15.28
N LYS A 172 -0.73 3.51 15.09
CA LYS A 172 0.49 2.97 15.73
C LYS A 172 1.73 3.80 15.39
N HIS A 173 1.84 4.24 14.13
CA HIS A 173 3.05 4.90 13.63
C HIS A 173 2.96 6.42 13.62
N ARG A 174 1.74 6.96 13.70
CA ARG A 174 1.53 8.37 14.00
C ARG A 174 1.98 8.62 15.45
N TRP A 175 2.96 9.49 15.63
CA TRP A 175 3.39 9.90 16.96
C TRP A 175 2.24 10.62 17.67
N ASN A 176 1.74 10.01 18.73
CA ASN A 176 0.87 10.65 19.70
C ASN A 176 1.81 11.23 20.76
N GLY A 177 2.13 12.51 20.66
CA GLY A 177 3.06 13.16 21.60
C GLY A 177 2.52 13.23 23.02
N GLN A 178 2.61 12.11 23.75
CA GLN A 178 2.58 12.09 25.21
C GLN A 178 3.98 12.34 25.73
#